data_AF-A0A1G2XFI0-F1
#
_entry.id   AF-A0A1G2XFI0-F1
#
_cell.length_a   1.000
_cell.length_b   1.000
_cell.length_c   1.000
_cell.angle_alpha   90.00
_cell.angle_beta   90.00
_cell.angle_gamma   90.00
#
_symmetry.space_group_name_H-M   'P 1'
#
loop_
_entity.id
_entity.type
_entity.pdbx_description
1 polymer ?
#
loop_
_entity_poly.entity_id
_entity_poly.type
_entity_poly.pdbx_seq_one_letter_code
_entity_poly.pdbx_strand_id
1 'polypeptide(L)'
;MKKVSLILSVMLVASLASAAVYDDFETGTVPDSAKWTNSGNWGGVALDTWNAWSLVGGTAAIGNMTSNPIAVPTNGYVTLRTGGYDVPDKQGAGFWGAPEALWVEVRGGSSAGPVLAKMNSYATGGFASFKVDARGYSTVVVVGVDNGNAWISMDDVATTTGVSHQLITNGSLENGLTGWTTTGTAWDKAYAKDLPYWESVASYATEGGLFASTEHAQYLPGDATGTITSSAITVTQQSLSFSANGTSGGPWGGGANRFNLLDGSGNVIAFINSLNAQGGIYGGAWLDKSFDLLAAGLNYGDTCYFQAVDGDTGSYGWIAFDNVRLTGAVPEPATITLLGFGMAYCLKRRK
;
A
#
# COMPACT_ATOMS: atom_id res chain seq x y z
N MET A 1 -48.47 -28.05 18.88
CA MET A 1 -47.45 -27.60 17.91
C MET A 1 -47.44 -26.07 17.88
N LYS A 2 -46.48 -25.42 18.54
CA LYS A 2 -46.34 -23.94 18.53
C LYS A 2 -45.40 -23.56 17.39
N LYS A 3 -45.89 -22.81 16.40
CA LYS A 3 -45.08 -22.18 15.35
C LYS A 3 -44.29 -21.03 15.98
N VAL A 4 -42.97 -21.15 16.01
CA VAL A 4 -42.07 -20.03 16.32
C VAL A 4 -41.67 -19.44 14.98
N SER A 5 -42.20 -18.26 14.66
CA SER A 5 -41.75 -17.48 13.50
C SER A 5 -40.42 -16.81 13.86
N LEU A 6 -39.35 -17.23 13.20
CA LEU A 6 -38.05 -16.55 13.23
C LEU A 6 -38.11 -15.42 12.20
N ILE A 7 -38.25 -14.17 12.67
CA ILE A 7 -38.09 -12.99 11.82
C ILE A 7 -36.59 -12.69 11.76
N LEU A 8 -35.97 -13.07 10.65
CA LEU A 8 -34.61 -12.66 10.30
C LEU A 8 -34.73 -11.45 9.35
N SER A 9 -34.63 -10.25 9.90
CA SER A 9 -34.50 -9.02 9.12
C SER A 9 -33.17 -8.38 9.48
N VAL A 10 -32.11 -8.72 8.74
CA VAL A 10 -30.88 -7.92 8.71
C VAL A 10 -30.83 -7.26 7.33
N MET A 11 -31.47 -6.10 7.22
CA MET A 11 -31.16 -5.15 6.15
C MET A 11 -29.89 -4.40 6.58
N LEU A 12 -28.73 -4.85 6.10
CA LEU A 12 -27.50 -4.08 6.18
C LEU A 12 -27.50 -3.08 5.03
N VAL A 13 -28.11 -1.91 5.24
CA VAL A 13 -27.89 -0.76 4.36
C VAL A 13 -26.53 -0.20 4.74
N ALA A 14 -25.47 -0.62 4.04
CA ALA A 14 -24.19 0.07 4.10
C ALA A 14 -24.40 1.46 3.47
N SER A 15 -24.62 2.48 4.30
CA SER A 15 -24.55 3.86 3.85
C SER A 15 -23.13 4.10 3.34
N LEU A 16 -22.97 4.30 2.04
CA LEU A 16 -21.74 4.86 1.48
C LEU A 16 -21.59 6.26 2.08
N ALA A 17 -20.81 6.38 3.14
CA ALA A 17 -20.40 7.67 3.67
C ALA A 17 -19.63 8.37 2.55
N SER A 18 -20.10 9.55 2.12
CA SER A 18 -19.39 10.39 1.17
C SER A 18 -18.01 10.71 1.74
N ALA A 19 -16.98 10.72 0.88
CA ALA A 19 -15.64 11.11 1.30
C ALA A 19 -15.69 12.49 1.98
N ALA A 20 -15.14 12.58 3.19
CA ALA A 20 -15.03 13.86 3.87
C ALA A 20 -13.80 14.57 3.31
N VAL A 21 -14.02 15.60 2.50
CA VAL A 21 -12.95 16.47 2.01
C VAL A 21 -12.33 17.19 3.22
N TYR A 22 -11.04 16.97 3.43
CA TYR A 22 -10.27 17.68 4.45
C TYR A 22 -9.83 19.04 3.91
N ASP A 23 -9.20 19.04 2.72
CA ASP A 23 -8.80 20.25 2.03
C ASP A 23 -8.62 19.99 0.53
N ASP A 24 -9.17 20.89 -0.29
CA ASP A 24 -9.02 20.96 -1.75
C ASP A 24 -8.25 22.22 -2.17
N PHE A 25 -7.81 23.04 -1.20
CA PHE A 25 -7.07 24.30 -1.41
C PHE A 25 -7.76 25.36 -2.29
N GLU A 26 -8.99 25.13 -2.76
CA GLU A 26 -9.76 26.03 -3.66
C GLU A 26 -10.16 27.35 -3.02
N THR A 27 -10.09 27.43 -1.69
CA THR A 27 -10.37 28.67 -0.95
C THR A 27 -9.21 29.68 -1.00
N GLY A 28 -8.08 29.33 -1.62
CA GLY A 28 -7.00 30.26 -2.00
C GLY A 28 -6.09 30.75 -0.88
N THR A 29 -6.26 30.28 0.35
CA THR A 29 -5.39 30.63 1.50
C THR A 29 -4.64 29.41 2.03
N VAL A 30 -3.39 29.26 1.59
CA VAL A 30 -2.38 28.44 2.27
C VAL A 30 -1.44 29.37 3.04
N PRO A 31 -1.13 29.09 4.32
CA PRO A 31 -1.67 28.02 5.15
C PRO A 31 -2.99 28.44 5.85
N ASP A 32 -4.07 27.67 5.68
CA ASP A 32 -5.17 27.69 6.67
C ASP A 32 -4.59 27.12 7.97
N SER A 33 -4.26 28.00 8.92
CA SER A 33 -3.62 27.63 10.17
C SER A 33 -4.49 26.75 11.07
N ALA A 34 -5.81 26.66 10.80
CA ALA A 34 -6.69 25.72 11.45
C ALA A 34 -6.51 24.28 10.94
N LYS A 35 -5.88 24.10 9.77
CA LYS A 35 -5.66 22.80 9.12
C LYS A 35 -4.18 22.45 8.90
N TRP A 36 -3.30 23.43 8.79
CA TRP A 36 -1.91 23.21 8.37
C TRP A 36 -0.93 24.01 9.20
N THR A 37 0.17 23.37 9.57
CA THR A 37 1.40 24.02 10.03
C THR A 37 2.38 24.08 8.88
N ASN A 38 2.91 25.25 8.58
CA ASN A 38 3.86 25.47 7.50
C ASN A 38 5.19 25.98 8.06
N SER A 39 6.26 25.21 7.91
CA SER A 39 7.61 25.57 8.35
C SER A 39 8.52 26.03 7.20
N GLY A 40 8.03 26.05 5.95
CA GLY A 40 8.76 26.51 4.77
C GLY A 40 7.98 27.55 3.97
N ASN A 41 8.44 27.86 2.75
CA ASN A 41 7.72 28.72 1.80
C ASN A 41 6.66 27.96 0.99
N TRP A 42 5.94 27.01 1.61
CA TRP A 42 4.78 26.42 0.96
C TRP A 42 3.70 27.49 0.81
N GLY A 43 3.04 27.54 -0.35
CA GLY A 43 1.99 28.51 -0.63
C GLY A 43 0.91 27.93 -1.54
N GLY A 44 -0.05 28.77 -1.91
CA GLY A 44 -1.08 28.43 -2.89
C GLY A 44 -0.71 28.95 -4.28
N VAL A 45 -0.98 28.18 -5.33
CA VAL A 45 -0.92 28.65 -6.72
C VAL A 45 -2.13 28.11 -7.49
N ALA A 46 -2.51 28.81 -8.54
CA ALA A 46 -3.53 28.38 -9.48
C ALA A 46 -2.86 27.73 -10.71
N LEU A 47 -2.81 26.40 -10.75
CA LEU A 47 -2.54 25.63 -11.95
C LEU A 47 -3.79 24.84 -12.31
N ASP A 48 -4.66 25.41 -13.15
CA ASP A 48 -6.00 24.92 -13.53
C ASP A 48 -7.03 24.81 -12.37
N THR A 49 -6.59 24.61 -11.13
CA THR A 49 -7.27 24.73 -9.82
C THR A 49 -6.27 25.26 -8.77
N TRP A 50 -6.71 25.65 -7.56
CA TRP A 50 -5.75 26.01 -6.50
C TRP A 50 -5.13 24.76 -5.87
N ASN A 51 -3.81 24.76 -5.68
CA ASN A 51 -3.09 23.69 -5.01
C ASN A 51 -2.09 24.21 -3.98
N ALA A 52 -1.73 23.38 -3.00
CA ALA A 52 -0.58 23.63 -2.14
C ALA A 52 0.71 23.27 -2.88
N TRP A 53 1.69 24.18 -2.89
CA TRP A 53 2.90 24.04 -3.69
C TRP A 53 4.15 24.51 -2.93
N SER A 54 5.29 23.86 -3.17
CA SER A 54 6.54 24.16 -2.48
C SER A 54 7.41 25.22 -3.16
N LEU A 55 7.32 25.48 -4.47
CA LEU A 55 8.10 26.57 -5.14
C LEU A 55 7.27 27.80 -5.48
N VAL A 56 6.40 28.25 -4.57
CA VAL A 56 5.57 29.42 -4.83
C VAL A 56 6.44 30.67 -5.01
N GLY A 57 6.36 31.29 -6.20
CA GLY A 57 7.13 32.48 -6.54
C GLY A 57 8.56 32.23 -7.04
N GLY A 58 8.92 30.99 -7.40
CA GLY A 58 10.20 30.67 -8.04
C GLY A 58 11.42 30.69 -7.12
N THR A 59 11.20 30.73 -5.80
CA THR A 59 12.26 30.59 -4.79
C THR A 59 12.11 29.23 -4.11
N ALA A 60 13.20 28.49 -3.91
CA ALA A 60 13.20 27.24 -3.15
C ALA A 60 12.47 27.41 -1.80
N ALA A 61 11.43 26.61 -1.53
CA ALA A 61 10.96 26.43 -0.17
C ALA A 61 11.68 25.23 0.42
N ILE A 62 12.54 25.48 1.39
CA ILE A 62 12.98 24.40 2.27
C ILE A 62 12.01 24.35 3.44
N GLY A 63 11.44 23.18 3.72
CA GLY A 63 10.58 22.96 4.88
C GLY A 63 9.37 22.08 4.57
N ASN A 64 8.53 21.93 5.59
CA ASN A 64 7.39 21.01 5.54
C ASN A 64 6.07 21.77 5.65
N MET A 65 5.06 21.28 4.93
CA MET A 65 3.66 21.61 5.16
C MET A 65 2.99 20.39 5.79
N THR A 66 2.62 20.50 7.06
CA THR A 66 2.11 19.40 7.87
C THR A 66 0.66 19.65 8.24
N SER A 67 -0.23 18.69 7.97
CA SER A 67 -1.63 18.80 8.38
C SER A 67 -1.76 18.69 9.89
N ASN A 68 -2.81 19.28 10.45
CA ASN A 68 -3.36 18.83 11.73
C ASN A 68 -3.85 17.38 11.60
N PRO A 69 -4.00 16.62 12.70
CA PRO A 69 -4.48 15.25 12.64
C PRO A 69 -5.83 15.17 11.93
N ILE A 70 -5.88 14.42 10.83
CA ILE A 70 -7.08 14.19 10.02
C ILE A 70 -7.76 12.95 10.58
N ALA A 71 -9.02 13.09 10.98
CA ALA A 71 -9.82 11.95 11.44
C ALA A 71 -10.07 10.98 10.27
N VAL A 72 -9.77 9.71 10.51
CA VAL A 72 -10.02 8.64 9.52
C VAL A 72 -11.19 7.80 10.03
N PRO A 73 -12.20 7.52 9.19
CA PRO A 73 -13.25 6.58 9.54
C PRO A 73 -12.67 5.22 9.94
N THR A 74 -13.39 4.44 10.73
CA THR A 74 -12.97 3.05 10.99
C THR A 74 -12.81 2.32 9.66
N ASN A 75 -11.65 1.71 9.47
CA ASN A 75 -11.26 1.09 8.21
C ASN A 75 -11.23 2.06 7.03
N GLY A 76 -10.89 3.33 7.26
CA GLY A 76 -10.80 4.33 6.21
C GLY A 76 -9.47 4.42 5.47
N TYR A 77 -9.52 5.14 4.36
CA TYR A 77 -8.40 5.54 3.53
C TYR A 77 -8.25 7.05 3.54
N VAL A 78 -7.08 7.51 3.11
CA VAL A 78 -6.84 8.89 2.73
C VAL A 78 -6.67 8.91 1.22
N THR A 79 -7.38 9.78 0.54
CA THR A 79 -7.14 10.08 -0.88
C THR A 79 -6.52 11.45 -0.99
N LEU A 80 -5.61 11.61 -1.94
CA LEU A 80 -4.99 12.89 -2.25
C LEU A 80 -4.43 12.85 -3.66
N ARG A 81 -4.17 14.02 -4.21
CA ARG A 81 -3.46 14.19 -5.47
C ARG A 81 -2.09 14.79 -5.19
N THR A 82 -1.08 14.32 -5.90
CA THR A 82 0.28 14.88 -5.80
C THR A 82 0.87 15.13 -7.18
N GLY A 83 1.72 16.14 -7.29
CA GLY A 83 2.43 16.52 -8.50
C GLY A 83 3.84 17.00 -8.17
N GLY A 84 4.85 16.65 -8.95
CA GLY A 84 6.23 17.09 -8.70
C GLY A 84 7.06 17.24 -9.98
N TYR A 85 8.16 17.99 -9.89
CA TYR A 85 9.14 18.12 -10.96
C TYR A 85 10.54 18.35 -10.40
N ASP A 86 11.54 17.69 -11.00
CA ASP A 86 12.95 17.79 -10.65
C ASP A 86 13.76 18.37 -11.82
N VAL A 87 14.72 19.26 -11.55
CA VAL A 87 15.58 19.96 -12.53
C VAL A 87 17.05 19.86 -12.08
N PRO A 88 18.05 19.72 -12.98
CA PRO A 88 18.01 19.72 -14.45
C PRO A 88 18.38 18.35 -15.08
N ASP A 89 17.89 18.07 -16.29
CA ASP A 89 18.20 16.87 -17.12
C ASP A 89 17.48 15.53 -16.80
N LYS A 90 16.16 15.56 -16.60
CA LYS A 90 15.32 14.36 -16.80
C LYS A 90 14.24 14.53 -17.86
N GLN A 91 14.56 15.24 -18.95
CA GLN A 91 13.87 15.03 -20.24
C GLN A 91 14.35 13.71 -20.86
N GLY A 92 14.06 12.62 -20.18
CA GLY A 92 14.35 11.26 -20.59
C GLY A 92 13.42 10.37 -19.80
N ALA A 93 12.54 9.65 -20.47
CA ALA A 93 11.56 8.85 -19.78
C ALA A 93 12.26 7.63 -19.15
N GLY A 94 12.36 7.67 -17.83
CA GLY A 94 13.03 6.65 -17.02
C GLY A 94 12.91 7.04 -15.55
N PHE A 95 12.54 6.06 -14.73
CA PHE A 95 12.22 6.25 -13.33
C PHE A 95 13.46 6.20 -12.48
N TRP A 96 13.62 7.25 -11.69
CA TRP A 96 14.63 7.33 -10.67
C TRP A 96 13.85 7.34 -9.37
N GLY A 97 14.28 6.53 -8.39
CA GLY A 97 13.61 6.43 -7.08
C GLY A 97 13.24 7.82 -6.56
N ALA A 98 12.10 7.93 -5.86
CA ALA A 98 11.65 9.20 -5.31
C ALA A 98 12.86 9.92 -4.68
N PRO A 99 13.27 11.10 -5.16
CA PRO A 99 14.46 11.74 -4.68
C PRO A 99 14.26 11.96 -3.19
N GLU A 100 15.28 11.66 -2.41
CA GLU A 100 15.33 11.82 -0.96
C GLU A 100 15.06 13.26 -0.49
N ALA A 101 14.78 14.19 -1.41
CA ALA A 101 14.61 15.61 -1.17
C ALA A 101 13.16 16.11 -1.27
N LEU A 102 12.26 15.51 -2.06
CA LEU A 102 10.88 16.04 -2.18
C LEU A 102 9.81 14.94 -2.34
N TRP A 103 8.79 14.98 -1.49
CA TRP A 103 7.66 14.04 -1.53
C TRP A 103 6.49 14.55 -0.69
N VAL A 104 5.32 13.95 -0.90
CA VAL A 104 4.19 14.02 0.03
C VAL A 104 4.11 12.69 0.76
N GLU A 105 4.05 12.69 2.08
CA GLU A 105 3.86 11.48 2.87
C GLU A 105 2.59 11.53 3.71
N VAL A 106 2.03 10.35 3.98
CA VAL A 106 0.96 10.16 4.97
C VAL A 106 1.52 9.34 6.11
N ARG A 107 1.28 9.78 7.34
CA ARG A 107 1.72 9.12 8.56
C ARG A 107 0.54 8.74 9.44
N GLY A 108 0.65 7.58 10.10
CA GLY A 108 -0.37 7.09 11.02
C GLY A 108 -0.32 7.79 12.37
N GLY A 109 -1.45 8.31 12.85
CA GLY A 109 -1.59 8.95 14.16
C GLY A 109 -1.07 10.39 14.22
N SER A 110 0.24 10.59 14.06
CA SER A 110 0.92 11.89 14.20
C SER A 110 2.03 12.08 13.17
N SER A 111 2.63 13.29 13.13
CA SER A 111 3.78 13.60 12.26
C SER A 111 5.05 12.82 12.61
N ALA A 112 5.16 12.27 13.82
CA ALA A 112 6.23 11.35 14.22
C ALA A 112 5.82 9.87 14.08
N GLY A 113 4.59 9.61 13.63
CA GLY A 113 4.07 8.28 13.43
C GLY A 113 4.72 7.53 12.26
N PRO A 114 4.42 6.24 12.10
CA PRO A 114 4.90 5.43 11.00
C PRO A 114 4.43 6.01 9.66
N VAL A 115 5.33 6.01 8.68
CA VAL A 115 5.02 6.40 7.30
C VAL A 115 4.16 5.31 6.66
N LEU A 116 2.98 5.69 6.20
CA LEU A 116 2.02 4.83 5.52
C LEU A 116 2.18 4.88 4.00
N ALA A 117 2.59 6.04 3.47
CA ALA A 117 2.91 6.29 2.07
C ALA A 117 3.91 7.44 1.91
N LYS A 118 4.81 7.33 0.93
CA LYS A 118 5.62 8.43 0.37
C LYS A 118 5.35 8.50 -1.13
N MET A 119 4.86 9.64 -1.58
CA MET A 119 4.34 9.83 -2.93
C MET A 119 5.04 11.01 -3.57
N ASN A 120 5.40 10.82 -4.83
CA ASN A 120 5.81 11.90 -5.71
C ASN A 120 5.37 11.49 -7.12
N SER A 121 4.74 12.41 -7.85
CA SER A 121 4.27 12.18 -9.21
C SER A 121 5.21 12.89 -10.19
N TYR A 122 5.94 12.13 -10.99
CA TYR A 122 6.77 12.64 -12.11
C TYR A 122 6.02 12.69 -13.44
N ALA A 123 4.69 12.53 -13.42
CA ALA A 123 3.90 12.62 -14.64
C ALA A 123 4.12 14.02 -15.24
N THR A 124 4.67 14.07 -16.45
CA THR A 124 4.92 15.31 -17.18
C THR A 124 3.61 16.08 -17.34
N GLY A 125 3.41 17.10 -16.51
CA GLY A 125 2.30 18.03 -16.61
C GLY A 125 1.00 17.66 -15.86
N GLY A 126 1.03 16.83 -14.81
CA GLY A 126 -0.21 16.55 -14.08
C GLY A 126 -0.07 15.97 -12.66
N PHE A 127 -1.19 16.00 -11.95
CA PHE A 127 -1.36 15.33 -10.66
C PHE A 127 -1.67 13.85 -10.86
N ALA A 128 -1.08 12.99 -10.03
CA ALA A 128 -1.52 11.62 -9.86
C ALA A 128 -2.39 11.50 -8.61
N SER A 129 -3.47 10.72 -8.72
CA SER A 129 -4.33 10.39 -7.59
C SER A 129 -3.74 9.22 -6.81
N PHE A 130 -3.62 9.40 -5.51
CA PHE A 130 -3.16 8.38 -4.58
C PHE A 130 -4.28 8.03 -3.62
N LYS A 131 -4.35 6.74 -3.31
CA LYS A 131 -5.16 6.20 -2.23
C LYS A 131 -4.19 5.60 -1.22
N VAL A 132 -4.15 6.15 -0.02
CA VAL A 132 -3.29 5.68 1.05
C VAL A 132 -4.10 4.93 2.07
N ASP A 133 -3.59 3.76 2.42
CA ASP A 133 -4.23 2.91 3.38
C ASP A 133 -4.00 3.41 4.81
N ALA A 134 -5.08 3.86 5.46
CA ALA A 134 -5.03 4.46 6.79
C ALA A 134 -5.74 3.61 7.86
N ARG A 135 -6.14 2.39 7.51
CA ARG A 135 -6.90 1.50 8.42
C ARG A 135 -5.99 1.03 9.54
N GLY A 136 -6.58 0.89 10.73
CA GLY A 136 -5.83 0.66 11.97
C GLY A 136 -5.41 1.96 12.68
N TYR A 137 -5.60 3.13 12.05
CA TYR A 137 -5.42 4.43 12.68
C TYR A 137 -6.77 5.17 12.81
N SER A 138 -6.96 5.86 13.93
CA SER A 138 -8.08 6.78 14.12
C SER A 138 -7.81 8.16 13.51
N THR A 139 -6.54 8.50 13.32
CA THR A 139 -6.09 9.74 12.69
C THR A 139 -4.88 9.50 11.81
N VAL A 140 -4.67 10.36 10.81
CA VAL A 140 -3.42 10.44 10.06
C VAL A 140 -2.91 11.87 10.03
N VAL A 141 -1.68 12.06 9.56
CA VAL A 141 -1.11 13.35 9.20
C VAL A 141 -0.58 13.29 7.78
N VAL A 142 -0.87 14.30 6.97
CA VAL A 142 -0.30 14.48 5.63
C VAL A 142 0.84 15.50 5.74
N VAL A 143 1.99 15.19 5.15
CA VAL A 143 3.18 16.04 5.17
C VAL A 143 3.68 16.23 3.74
N GLY A 144 3.65 17.45 3.24
CA GLY A 144 4.46 17.87 2.11
C GLY A 144 5.88 18.16 2.59
N VAL A 145 6.88 17.52 1.98
CA VAL A 145 8.30 17.68 2.29
C VAL A 145 9.01 18.27 1.08
N ASP A 146 9.66 19.42 1.27
CA ASP A 146 10.57 20.02 0.28
C ASP A 146 11.93 20.32 0.93
N ASN A 147 12.96 19.62 0.50
CA ASN A 147 14.35 19.78 0.90
C ASN A 147 15.24 20.13 -0.31
N GLY A 148 14.69 20.65 -1.40
CA GLY A 148 15.41 20.81 -2.67
C GLY A 148 15.19 22.14 -3.38
N ASN A 149 15.70 22.21 -4.62
CA ASN A 149 15.50 23.33 -5.56
C ASN A 149 14.42 22.99 -6.61
N ALA A 150 13.60 21.99 -6.31
CA ALA A 150 12.58 21.39 -7.17
C ALA A 150 11.20 21.61 -6.52
N TRP A 151 10.11 21.25 -7.19
CA TRP A 151 8.77 21.47 -6.64
C TRP A 151 7.99 20.18 -6.38
N ILE A 152 7.19 20.23 -5.31
CA ILE A 152 6.18 19.24 -4.97
C ILE A 152 4.87 19.95 -4.62
N SER A 153 3.76 19.39 -5.05
CA SER A 153 2.41 19.88 -4.84
C SER A 153 1.49 18.80 -4.32
N MET A 154 0.45 19.20 -3.60
CA MET A 154 -0.62 18.33 -3.14
C MET A 154 -1.97 19.03 -3.24
N ASP A 155 -3.01 18.21 -3.44
CA ASP A 155 -4.38 18.64 -3.64
C ASP A 155 -5.38 17.55 -3.24
N ASP A 156 -6.67 17.86 -3.17
CA ASP A 156 -7.80 16.93 -2.98
C ASP A 156 -7.62 15.96 -1.79
N VAL A 157 -7.13 16.45 -0.65
CA VAL A 157 -6.94 15.64 0.56
C VAL A 157 -8.32 15.32 1.17
N ALA A 158 -8.67 14.04 1.20
CA ALA A 158 -9.95 13.57 1.73
C ALA A 158 -9.82 12.21 2.44
N THR A 159 -10.81 11.84 3.26
CA THR A 159 -10.91 10.51 3.85
C THR A 159 -12.18 9.77 3.40
N THR A 160 -12.08 8.46 3.22
CA THR A 160 -13.19 7.60 2.78
C THR A 160 -13.19 6.29 3.57
N THR A 161 -14.32 5.58 3.62
CA THR A 161 -14.43 4.27 4.27
C THR A 161 -13.85 3.13 3.42
N GLY A 162 -13.58 2.00 4.07
CA GLY A 162 -12.96 0.83 3.48
C GLY A 162 -13.19 -0.45 4.27
N VAL A 163 -12.57 -1.55 3.82
CA VAL A 163 -12.69 -2.88 4.43
C VAL A 163 -11.70 -3.04 5.58
N SER A 164 -12.03 -3.69 6.69
CA SER A 164 -11.07 -3.83 7.81
C SER A 164 -9.83 -4.64 7.47
N HIS A 165 -8.67 -4.18 7.93
CA HIS A 165 -7.41 -4.92 7.94
C HIS A 165 -6.43 -4.28 8.94
N GLN A 166 -5.32 -4.95 9.23
CA GLN A 166 -4.20 -4.48 10.02
C GLN A 166 -2.93 -4.43 9.18
N LEU A 167 -2.22 -3.30 9.24
CA LEU A 167 -0.94 -3.13 8.56
C LEU A 167 0.16 -3.93 9.25
N ILE A 168 1.09 -4.44 8.45
CA ILE A 168 2.36 -4.98 8.95
C ILE A 168 3.46 -3.92 8.82
N THR A 169 4.57 -4.12 9.53
CA THR A 169 5.74 -3.23 9.44
C THR A 169 6.21 -3.12 7.99
N ASN A 170 6.18 -1.89 7.47
CA ASN A 170 6.59 -1.55 6.09
C ASN A 170 5.95 -2.44 5.00
N GLY A 171 4.69 -2.86 5.18
CA GLY A 171 3.96 -3.71 4.24
C GLY A 171 3.64 -3.06 2.88
N SER A 172 3.58 -1.73 2.84
CA SER A 172 3.42 -0.91 1.63
C SER A 172 4.75 -0.49 0.98
N LEU A 173 5.90 -0.84 1.60
CA LEU A 173 7.24 -0.60 1.05
C LEU A 173 7.62 0.88 0.87
N GLU A 174 6.87 1.77 1.50
CA GLU A 174 6.97 3.23 1.39
C GLU A 174 8.23 3.80 2.05
N ASN A 175 8.90 2.97 2.85
CA ASN A 175 10.24 3.23 3.36
C ASN A 175 11.30 2.36 2.66
N GLY A 176 11.09 2.09 1.37
CA GLY A 176 11.90 1.17 0.59
C GLY A 176 11.84 -0.25 1.15
N LEU A 177 12.96 -0.97 1.04
CA LEU A 177 13.08 -2.33 1.61
C LEU A 177 13.51 -2.33 3.08
N THR A 178 13.38 -1.21 3.80
CA THR A 178 13.76 -1.13 5.22
C THR A 178 12.96 -2.14 6.06
N GLY A 179 13.65 -2.96 6.85
CA GLY A 179 13.03 -4.01 7.67
C GLY A 179 12.66 -5.29 6.91
N TRP A 180 12.85 -5.31 5.58
CA TRP A 180 12.78 -6.51 4.76
C TRP A 180 14.17 -7.13 4.62
N THR A 181 14.23 -8.46 4.59
CA THR A 181 15.48 -9.20 4.38
C THR A 181 15.54 -9.67 2.93
N THR A 182 16.52 -9.20 2.17
CA THR A 182 16.78 -9.65 0.80
C THR A 182 17.92 -10.68 0.76
N THR A 183 17.81 -11.64 -0.15
CA THR A 183 18.88 -12.58 -0.50
C THR A 183 19.01 -12.69 -2.01
N GLY A 184 20.21 -13.03 -2.50
CA GLY A 184 20.48 -13.08 -3.93
C GLY A 184 20.67 -11.67 -4.53
N THR A 185 20.43 -11.54 -5.83
CA THR A 185 20.64 -10.28 -6.57
C THR A 185 19.40 -9.78 -7.30
N ALA A 186 18.28 -10.51 -7.23
CA ALA A 186 17.04 -10.12 -7.92
C ALA A 186 16.31 -8.96 -7.24
N TRP A 187 16.55 -8.72 -5.94
CA TRP A 187 15.90 -7.69 -5.13
C TRP A 187 16.94 -6.70 -4.60
N ASP A 188 17.00 -5.52 -5.19
CA ASP A 188 17.97 -4.48 -4.85
C ASP A 188 17.32 -3.19 -4.31
N LYS A 189 16.08 -2.89 -4.73
CA LYS A 189 15.35 -1.69 -4.31
C LYS A 189 13.83 -1.87 -4.36
N ALA A 190 13.12 -0.97 -3.69
CA ALA A 190 11.72 -0.69 -4.00
C ALA A 190 11.67 0.30 -5.15
N TYR A 191 10.74 0.11 -6.06
CA TYR A 191 10.53 0.93 -7.24
C TYR A 191 9.42 1.93 -6.95
N ALA A 192 9.61 3.17 -7.38
CA ALA A 192 8.53 4.13 -7.40
C ALA A 192 7.49 3.70 -8.42
N LYS A 193 6.23 4.05 -8.17
CA LYS A 193 5.15 3.88 -9.14
C LYS A 193 5.40 4.76 -10.37
N ASP A 194 5.42 4.09 -11.50
CA ASP A 194 6.13 4.37 -12.73
C ASP A 194 5.38 3.93 -14.02
N LEU A 195 5.05 4.83 -14.96
CA LEU A 195 4.44 4.43 -16.25
C LEU A 195 5.64 4.44 -17.19
N PRO A 196 6.27 3.28 -17.45
CA PRO A 196 7.38 3.26 -18.38
C PRO A 196 6.90 3.85 -19.70
N TYR A 197 7.75 4.62 -20.40
CA TYR A 197 7.34 5.24 -21.67
C TYR A 197 6.89 4.22 -22.72
N TRP A 198 7.27 2.95 -22.54
CA TRP A 198 6.90 1.84 -23.39
C TRP A 198 5.59 1.15 -22.98
N GLU A 199 5.05 1.45 -21.79
CA GLU A 199 3.74 0.95 -21.37
C GLU A 199 2.64 1.95 -21.72
N SER A 200 1.50 1.44 -22.16
CA SER A 200 0.31 2.25 -22.47
C SER A 200 -0.66 2.36 -21.30
N VAL A 201 -0.42 1.62 -20.22
CA VAL A 201 -1.27 1.55 -19.02
C VAL A 201 -0.36 1.52 -17.79
N ALA A 202 -0.70 2.30 -16.77
CA ALA A 202 0.09 2.40 -15.56
C ALA A 202 0.10 1.06 -14.79
N SER A 203 1.29 0.53 -14.52
CA SER A 203 1.47 -0.74 -13.80
C SER A 203 1.62 -0.52 -12.28
N TYR A 204 0.59 0.01 -11.60
CA TYR A 204 0.62 0.18 -10.12
C TYR A 204 -0.40 -0.63 -9.36
N ALA A 205 0.00 -1.05 -8.16
CA ALA A 205 -0.95 -1.38 -7.12
C ALA A 205 -1.83 -0.18 -6.80
N THR A 206 -3.05 -0.44 -6.35
CA THR A 206 -4.09 0.57 -6.12
C THR A 206 -3.79 1.58 -5.00
N GLU A 207 -2.77 1.31 -4.16
CA GLU A 207 -2.50 2.08 -2.94
C GLU A 207 -1.00 2.31 -2.73
N GLY A 208 -0.57 3.49 -2.28
CA GLY A 208 0.84 3.82 -2.02
C GLY A 208 1.60 4.40 -3.22
N GLY A 209 2.88 4.75 -3.04
CA GLY A 209 3.81 5.32 -4.02
C GLY A 209 4.99 4.41 -4.39
N LEU A 210 5.30 3.37 -3.61
CA LEU A 210 6.38 2.41 -3.88
C LEU A 210 5.84 0.98 -4.05
N PHE A 211 6.60 0.11 -4.70
CA PHE A 211 6.37 -1.34 -4.73
C PHE A 211 7.69 -2.09 -4.85
N ALA A 212 7.72 -3.38 -4.52
CA ALA A 212 8.91 -4.20 -4.70
C ALA A 212 8.74 -4.99 -5.99
N SER A 213 9.78 -5.02 -6.82
CA SER A 213 9.83 -5.83 -8.02
C SER A 213 11.21 -6.40 -8.20
N THR A 214 11.31 -7.49 -8.95
CA THR A 214 12.55 -7.82 -9.63
C THR A 214 12.63 -7.03 -10.94
N GLU A 215 13.84 -6.65 -11.39
CA GLU A 215 13.96 -5.79 -12.57
C GLU A 215 13.31 -6.45 -13.80
N HIS A 216 12.49 -5.68 -14.53
CA HIS A 216 11.96 -6.11 -15.82
C HIS A 216 13.13 -6.45 -16.74
N ALA A 217 13.20 -7.71 -17.18
CA ALA A 217 14.32 -8.42 -17.80
C ALA A 217 14.90 -7.87 -19.13
N GLN A 218 14.92 -6.55 -19.37
CA GLN A 218 15.65 -5.97 -20.50
C GLN A 218 17.13 -5.73 -20.18
N TYR A 219 17.53 -5.66 -18.89
CA TYR A 219 18.89 -5.20 -18.52
C TYR A 219 19.64 -6.04 -17.48
N LEU A 220 19.01 -7.02 -16.82
CA LEU A 220 19.77 -7.95 -15.98
C LEU A 220 20.44 -9.03 -16.83
N PRO A 221 21.71 -9.39 -16.54
CA PRO A 221 22.26 -10.65 -17.02
C PRO A 221 21.33 -11.77 -16.53
N GLY A 222 20.94 -12.68 -17.43
CA GLY A 222 19.77 -13.56 -17.31
C GLY A 222 19.72 -14.59 -16.18
N ASP A 223 20.36 -14.37 -15.03
CA ASP A 223 20.49 -15.32 -13.91
C ASP A 223 20.21 -14.70 -12.52
N ALA A 224 19.70 -13.47 -12.44
CA ALA A 224 19.40 -12.85 -11.16
C ALA A 224 18.25 -13.57 -10.47
N THR A 225 18.55 -14.23 -9.35
CA THR A 225 17.56 -14.90 -8.49
C THR A 225 17.69 -14.38 -7.06
N GLY A 226 16.66 -14.59 -6.26
CA GLY A 226 16.67 -14.12 -4.88
C GLY A 226 15.33 -14.17 -4.19
N THR A 227 15.35 -13.84 -2.91
CA THR A 227 14.13 -13.70 -2.12
C THR A 227 14.11 -12.36 -1.41
N ILE A 228 12.91 -11.89 -1.13
CA ILE A 228 12.68 -10.80 -0.19
C ILE A 228 11.64 -11.24 0.83
N THR A 229 11.98 -11.12 2.11
CA THR A 229 11.18 -11.64 3.23
C THR A 229 10.83 -10.49 4.17
N SER A 230 9.56 -10.44 4.60
CA SER A 230 9.08 -9.42 5.53
C SER A 230 9.75 -9.54 6.89
N SER A 231 9.61 -8.50 7.73
CA SER A 231 9.78 -8.69 9.17
C SER A 231 8.75 -9.68 9.72
N ALA A 232 8.94 -10.15 10.96
CA ALA A 232 7.99 -11.03 11.63
C ALA A 232 6.58 -10.41 11.68
N ILE A 233 5.57 -11.21 11.34
CA ILE A 233 4.16 -10.84 11.37
C ILE A 233 3.48 -11.69 12.45
N THR A 234 2.81 -11.05 13.41
CA THR A 234 1.96 -11.76 14.37
C THR A 234 0.57 -11.96 13.79
N VAL A 235 0.08 -13.19 13.75
CA VAL A 235 -1.24 -13.54 13.23
C VAL A 235 -2.32 -13.00 14.14
N THR A 236 -3.02 -11.97 13.69
CA THR A 236 -4.17 -11.37 14.39
C THR A 236 -5.46 -11.40 13.56
N GLN A 237 -5.36 -11.83 12.30
CA GLN A 237 -6.46 -11.92 11.33
C GLN A 237 -6.41 -13.27 10.60
N GLN A 238 -7.50 -13.62 9.91
CA GLN A 238 -7.61 -14.91 9.20
C GLN A 238 -6.75 -15.00 7.94
N SER A 239 -6.42 -13.87 7.33
CA SER A 239 -5.77 -13.87 6.03
C SER A 239 -4.60 -12.88 5.98
N LEU A 240 -3.60 -13.20 5.16
CA LEU A 240 -2.54 -12.28 4.78
C LEU A 240 -2.72 -11.96 3.31
N SER A 241 -3.13 -10.72 3.02
CA SER A 241 -3.42 -10.24 1.67
C SER A 241 -2.33 -9.31 1.17
N PHE A 242 -2.17 -9.25 -0.14
CA PHE A 242 -1.17 -8.42 -0.82
C PHE A 242 -1.60 -8.20 -2.27
N SER A 243 -1.14 -7.11 -2.87
CA SER A 243 -1.26 -6.88 -4.30
C SER A 243 -0.04 -7.48 -4.98
N ALA A 244 -0.24 -8.21 -6.07
CA ALA A 244 0.79 -8.95 -6.77
C ALA A 244 0.77 -8.65 -8.26
N ASN A 245 1.95 -8.64 -8.87
CA ASN A 245 2.11 -8.58 -10.30
C ASN A 245 3.32 -9.41 -10.72
N GLY A 246 3.46 -9.62 -12.02
CA GLY A 246 4.58 -10.34 -12.58
C GLY A 246 4.16 -11.44 -13.55
N THR A 247 5.19 -12.07 -14.08
CA THR A 247 5.12 -13.23 -14.97
C THR A 247 6.18 -14.24 -14.52
N SER A 248 5.89 -15.52 -14.68
CA SER A 248 6.78 -16.60 -14.24
C SER A 248 7.07 -17.52 -15.42
N GLY A 249 8.34 -17.60 -15.83
CA GLY A 249 8.83 -18.40 -16.95
C GLY A 249 8.72 -17.73 -18.32
N GLY A 250 8.89 -18.54 -19.37
CA GLY A 250 8.78 -18.12 -20.76
C GLY A 250 7.33 -18.04 -21.28
N PRO A 251 7.11 -17.91 -22.61
CA PRO A 251 5.79 -17.65 -23.22
C PRO A 251 4.72 -18.72 -22.93
N TRP A 252 5.13 -19.82 -22.32
CA TRP A 252 4.35 -21.01 -22.04
C TRP A 252 4.08 -21.19 -20.52
N GLY A 253 4.53 -20.24 -19.69
CA GLY A 253 4.47 -20.31 -18.22
C GLY A 253 5.49 -21.29 -17.63
N GLY A 254 5.30 -21.62 -16.34
CA GLY A 254 6.08 -22.66 -15.65
C GLY A 254 7.38 -22.21 -14.99
N GLY A 255 7.53 -20.90 -14.74
CA GLY A 255 8.65 -20.39 -13.95
C GLY A 255 8.58 -20.73 -12.47
N ALA A 256 9.65 -20.39 -11.75
CA ALA A 256 9.84 -20.61 -10.32
C ALA A 256 9.48 -19.39 -9.47
N ASN A 257 9.04 -18.28 -10.08
CA ASN A 257 8.57 -17.09 -9.36
C ASN A 257 7.30 -17.39 -8.58
N ARG A 258 7.30 -17.02 -7.29
CA ARG A 258 6.21 -17.33 -6.37
C ARG A 258 6.21 -16.44 -5.13
N PHE A 259 5.08 -16.46 -4.43
CA PHE A 259 4.98 -15.94 -3.06
C PHE A 259 4.84 -17.11 -2.09
N ASN A 260 5.61 -17.09 -1.01
CA ASN A 260 5.55 -18.06 0.06
C ASN A 260 4.97 -17.42 1.34
N LEU A 261 4.24 -18.23 2.09
CA LEU A 261 3.95 -18.00 3.50
C LEU A 261 4.90 -18.88 4.31
N LEU A 262 5.65 -18.28 5.21
CA LEU A 262 6.57 -18.99 6.11
C LEU A 262 6.03 -19.00 7.55
N ASP A 263 6.30 -20.08 8.29
CA ASP A 263 6.05 -20.16 9.73
C ASP A 263 7.11 -19.41 10.56
N GLY A 264 6.96 -19.38 11.88
CA GLY A 264 7.91 -18.75 12.82
C GLY A 264 9.32 -19.35 12.81
N SER A 265 9.51 -20.52 12.21
CA SER A 265 10.82 -21.18 12.03
C SER A 265 11.41 -20.96 10.63
N GLY A 266 10.69 -20.25 9.74
CA GLY A 266 11.11 -19.98 8.37
C GLY A 266 10.75 -21.10 7.38
N ASN A 267 9.93 -22.08 7.75
CA ASN A 267 9.51 -23.13 6.83
C ASN A 267 8.38 -22.64 5.92
N VAL A 268 8.43 -22.99 4.63
CA VAL A 268 7.31 -22.72 3.70
C VAL A 268 6.13 -23.62 4.05
N ILE A 269 5.01 -23.00 4.44
CA ILE A 269 3.77 -23.70 4.82
C ILE A 269 2.63 -23.51 3.81
N ALA A 270 2.72 -22.48 2.95
CA ALA A 270 1.86 -22.29 1.79
C ALA A 270 2.59 -21.48 0.71
N PHE A 271 2.14 -21.58 -0.54
CA PHE A 271 2.70 -20.78 -1.64
C PHE A 271 1.67 -20.49 -2.74
N ILE A 272 1.91 -19.42 -3.51
CA ILE A 272 1.13 -19.00 -4.68
C ILE A 272 2.09 -18.85 -5.87
N ASN A 273 1.95 -19.71 -6.88
CA ASN A 273 2.76 -19.70 -8.12
C ASN A 273 2.05 -19.02 -9.30
N SER A 274 0.75 -18.72 -9.19
CA SER A 274 -0.04 -18.18 -10.30
C SER A 274 0.05 -16.66 -10.35
N LEU A 275 1.06 -16.21 -11.09
CA LEU A 275 1.16 -14.88 -11.69
C LEU A 275 0.53 -14.88 -13.09
N ASN A 276 0.39 -13.72 -13.73
CA ASN A 276 -0.23 -13.60 -15.06
C ASN A 276 0.53 -14.47 -16.09
N ALA A 277 -0.20 -15.09 -17.04
CA ALA A 277 0.42 -15.83 -18.14
C ALA A 277 1.15 -14.87 -19.11
N GLN A 278 2.36 -15.22 -19.54
CA GLN A 278 3.16 -14.42 -20.48
C GLN A 278 2.57 -14.51 -21.90
N GLY A 279 1.48 -13.78 -22.17
CA GLY A 279 0.80 -13.80 -23.47
C GLY A 279 0.04 -12.53 -23.86
N GLY A 280 -0.11 -11.57 -22.94
CA GLY A 280 -0.58 -10.23 -23.24
C GLY A 280 0.59 -9.26 -23.24
N ILE A 281 0.65 -8.37 -24.23
CA ILE A 281 1.62 -7.27 -24.32
C ILE A 281 1.75 -6.59 -22.95
N TYR A 282 2.93 -6.72 -22.33
CA TYR A 282 3.49 -5.97 -21.18
C TYR A 282 2.51 -5.10 -20.36
N GLY A 283 1.45 -5.73 -19.84
CA GLY A 283 0.39 -5.06 -19.08
C GLY A 283 -0.03 -5.98 -17.97
N GLY A 284 0.88 -6.22 -17.02
CA GLY A 284 0.60 -7.02 -15.85
C GLY A 284 -0.47 -6.32 -15.04
N ALA A 285 -1.71 -6.80 -15.06
CA ALA A 285 -2.72 -6.32 -14.14
C ALA A 285 -2.29 -6.71 -12.72
N TRP A 286 -2.24 -5.74 -11.82
CA TRP A 286 -2.09 -6.01 -10.40
C TRP A 286 -3.29 -6.81 -9.90
N LEU A 287 -3.01 -7.93 -9.25
CA LEU A 287 -4.01 -8.84 -8.71
C LEU A 287 -3.92 -8.84 -7.19
N ASP A 288 -5.05 -8.71 -6.51
CA ASP A 288 -5.10 -8.99 -5.09
C ASP A 288 -5.01 -10.50 -4.86
N LYS A 289 -4.10 -10.90 -3.98
CA LYS A 289 -3.84 -12.27 -3.57
C LYS A 289 -3.92 -12.36 -2.05
N SER A 290 -4.17 -13.56 -1.54
CA SER A 290 -4.24 -13.80 -0.11
C SER A 290 -3.87 -15.23 0.27
N PHE A 291 -3.21 -15.40 1.41
CA PHE A 291 -3.11 -16.66 2.12
C PHE A 291 -4.20 -16.74 3.20
N ASP A 292 -4.87 -17.89 3.31
CA ASP A 292 -5.66 -18.23 4.48
C ASP A 292 -4.71 -18.80 5.56
N LEU A 293 -4.51 -18.02 6.61
CA LEU A 293 -3.52 -18.31 7.65
C LEU A 293 -3.95 -19.49 8.52
N LEU A 294 -5.24 -19.60 8.81
CA LEU A 294 -5.78 -20.69 9.63
C LEU A 294 -5.77 -22.01 8.84
N ALA A 295 -6.13 -21.97 7.56
CA ALA A 295 -6.04 -23.14 6.69
C ALA A 295 -4.59 -23.58 6.44
N ALA A 296 -3.63 -22.65 6.50
CA ALA A 296 -2.19 -22.95 6.46
C ALA A 296 -1.64 -23.52 7.77
N GLY A 297 -2.48 -23.69 8.81
CA GLY A 297 -2.12 -24.30 10.09
C GLY A 297 -1.59 -23.32 11.14
N LEU A 298 -1.67 -22.01 10.90
CA LEU A 298 -1.34 -20.99 11.90
C LEU A 298 -2.54 -20.69 12.80
N ASN A 299 -2.25 -20.25 14.02
CA ASN A 299 -3.22 -19.79 15.01
C ASN A 299 -3.03 -18.31 15.30
N TYR A 300 -4.04 -17.67 15.91
CA TYR A 300 -3.88 -16.32 16.42
C TYR A 300 -2.77 -16.25 17.48
N GLY A 301 -1.88 -15.28 17.33
CA GLY A 301 -0.68 -15.12 18.16
C GLY A 301 0.57 -15.82 17.61
N ASP A 302 0.43 -16.70 16.62
CA ASP A 302 1.59 -17.29 15.95
C ASP A 302 2.36 -16.24 15.15
N THR A 303 3.64 -16.51 14.90
CA THR A 303 4.48 -15.70 14.03
C THR A 303 4.55 -16.32 12.63
N CYS A 304 4.42 -15.51 11.59
CA CYS A 304 4.64 -15.89 10.20
C CYS A 304 5.44 -14.82 9.45
N TYR A 305 5.81 -15.13 8.20
CA TYR A 305 6.48 -14.20 7.30
C TYR A 305 5.91 -14.30 5.89
N PHE A 306 5.86 -13.17 5.20
CA PHE A 306 5.65 -13.11 3.76
C PHE A 306 6.99 -13.18 3.05
N GLN A 307 7.10 -13.95 1.98
CA GLN A 307 8.28 -13.97 1.14
C GLN A 307 7.90 -13.95 -0.33
N ALA A 308 8.50 -13.05 -1.11
CA ALA A 308 8.49 -13.14 -2.57
C ALA A 308 9.79 -13.79 -3.05
N VAL A 309 9.68 -14.66 -4.04
CA VAL A 309 10.78 -15.44 -4.60
C VAL A 309 10.84 -15.19 -6.09
N ASP A 310 12.00 -14.72 -6.54
CA ASP A 310 12.39 -14.80 -7.93
C ASP A 310 13.35 -15.99 -8.08
N GLY A 311 12.83 -17.03 -8.71
CA GLY A 311 13.54 -18.28 -8.91
C GLY A 311 13.85 -18.56 -10.38
N ASP A 312 13.46 -17.65 -11.28
CA ASP A 312 13.62 -17.86 -12.71
C ASP A 312 15.07 -17.63 -13.13
N THR A 313 15.67 -18.64 -13.75
CA THR A 313 16.98 -18.53 -14.41
C THR A 313 16.78 -18.62 -15.92
N GLY A 314 17.44 -17.75 -16.67
CA GLY A 314 17.41 -17.73 -18.14
C GLY A 314 16.04 -17.41 -18.76
N SER A 315 15.11 -16.78 -18.04
CA SER A 315 13.78 -16.45 -18.53
C SER A 315 13.42 -14.97 -18.33
N TYR A 316 12.45 -14.47 -19.10
CA TYR A 316 11.95 -13.08 -18.98
C TYR A 316 10.91 -12.90 -17.86
N GLY A 317 10.88 -13.81 -16.88
CA GLY A 317 10.04 -13.72 -15.71
C GLY A 317 10.43 -12.53 -14.83
N TRP A 318 9.45 -11.97 -14.13
CA TRP A 318 9.64 -10.95 -13.11
C TRP A 318 8.50 -11.05 -12.11
N ILE A 319 8.70 -10.61 -10.88
CA ILE A 319 7.68 -10.67 -9.83
C ILE A 319 7.67 -9.36 -9.05
N ALA A 320 6.47 -8.88 -8.75
CA ALA A 320 6.28 -7.69 -7.94
C ALA A 320 5.17 -7.87 -6.91
N PHE A 321 5.29 -7.14 -5.81
CA PHE A 321 4.25 -7.07 -4.81
C PHE A 321 4.21 -5.71 -4.12
N ASP A 322 3.08 -5.45 -3.46
CA ASP A 322 2.82 -4.27 -2.66
C ASP A 322 1.69 -4.58 -1.65
N ASN A 323 1.46 -3.68 -0.70
CA ASN A 323 0.31 -3.67 0.21
C ASN A 323 0.11 -4.98 0.99
N VAL A 324 1.20 -5.53 1.53
CA VAL A 324 1.13 -6.73 2.38
C VAL A 324 0.48 -6.37 3.71
N ARG A 325 -0.59 -7.08 4.09
CA ARG A 325 -1.42 -6.74 5.26
C ARG A 325 -2.26 -7.92 5.75
N LEU A 326 -2.63 -7.87 7.03
CA LEU A 326 -3.51 -8.85 7.67
C LEU A 326 -4.97 -8.45 7.49
N THR A 327 -5.77 -9.30 6.86
CA THR A 327 -7.19 -9.05 6.51
C THR A 327 -8.10 -10.16 7.02
N GLY A 328 -9.41 -9.90 7.02
CA GLY A 328 -10.42 -10.89 7.41
C GLY A 328 -11.08 -10.52 8.74
N ALA A 329 -12.05 -11.32 9.17
CA ALA A 329 -12.73 -11.08 10.43
C ALA A 329 -11.90 -11.63 11.60
N VAL A 330 -11.67 -10.82 12.63
CA VAL A 330 -11.33 -11.38 13.94
C VAL A 330 -12.60 -12.04 14.47
N PRO A 331 -12.60 -13.32 14.88
CA PRO A 331 -13.71 -13.89 15.61
C PRO A 331 -13.90 -13.02 16.86
N GLU A 332 -15.01 -12.29 16.93
CA GLU A 332 -15.24 -11.45 18.10
C GLU A 332 -15.13 -12.33 19.36
N PRO A 333 -14.46 -11.87 20.43
CA PRO A 333 -14.32 -12.64 21.66
C PRO A 333 -15.68 -13.15 22.20
N ALA A 334 -16.74 -12.38 21.96
CA ALA A 334 -18.12 -12.76 22.28
C ALA A 334 -18.59 -14.01 21.51
N THR A 335 -18.19 -14.19 20.26
CA THR A 335 -18.56 -15.34 19.42
C THR A 335 -17.91 -16.63 19.94
N ILE A 336 -16.63 -16.56 20.34
CA ILE A 336 -15.92 -17.70 20.96
C ILE A 336 -16.56 -18.06 22.31
N THR A 337 -16.92 -17.05 23.09
CA THR A 337 -17.56 -17.22 24.40
C THR A 337 -18.95 -17.86 24.25
N LEU A 338 -19.75 -17.42 23.28
CA LEU A 338 -21.08 -17.99 23.01
C LEU A 338 -21.02 -19.45 22.55
N LEU A 339 -20.03 -19.79 21.70
CA LEU A 339 -19.78 -21.16 21.26
C LEU A 339 -19.33 -22.06 22.41
N GLY A 340 -18.44 -21.55 23.27
CA GLY A 340 -17.99 -22.25 24.48
C GLY A 340 -19.14 -22.55 25.44
N PHE A 341 -19.98 -21.56 25.74
CA PHE A 341 -21.17 -21.76 26.58
C PHE A 341 -22.21 -22.66 25.93
N GLY A 342 -22.42 -22.54 24.61
CA GLY A 342 -23.33 -23.39 23.86
C GLY A 342 -22.91 -24.87 23.89
N MET A 343 -21.64 -25.17 23.67
CA MET A 343 -21.11 -26.53 23.74
C MET A 343 -21.15 -27.10 25.16
N ALA A 344 -20.77 -26.30 26.18
CA ALA A 344 -20.86 -26.71 27.57
C ALA A 344 -22.31 -27.01 27.99
N TYR A 345 -23.27 -26.21 27.54
CA TYR A 345 -24.70 -26.44 27.77
C TYR A 345 -25.19 -27.72 27.09
N CYS A 346 -24.81 -27.96 25.83
CA CYS A 346 -25.16 -29.18 25.09
C CYS A 346 -24.58 -30.45 25.74
N LEU A 347 -23.35 -30.40 26.24
CA LEU A 347 -22.73 -31.50 26.99
C LEU A 347 -23.42 -31.76 28.33
N LYS A 348 -23.85 -30.70 29.04
CA LYS A 348 -24.62 -30.82 30.29
C LYS A 348 -25.99 -31.45 30.08
N ARG A 349 -26.63 -31.23 28.93
CA ARG A 349 -27.95 -31.80 28.59
C ARG A 349 -27.93 -33.26 28.12
N ARG A 350 -26.75 -33.80 27.80
CA ARG A 350 -26.55 -35.20 27.40
C ARG A 350 -26.23 -36.14 28.56
N LYS A 351 -26.02 -35.61 29.76
CA LYS A 351 -25.97 -36.37 31.02
C LYS A 351 -27.34 -36.32 31.69
#